data_AF-A0A1E3NG98-F1
#
_entry.id   AF-A0A1E3NG98-F1
#
_cell.length_a   1.000
_cell.length_b   1.000
_cell.length_c   1.000
_cell.angle_alpha   90.00
_cell.angle_beta   90.00
_cell.angle_gamma   90.00
#
_symmetry.space_group_name_H-M   'P 1'
#
loop_
_entity.id
_entity.type
_entity.pdbx_description
1 polymer ?
#
loop_
_entity_poly.entity_id
_entity_poly.type
_entity_poly.pdbx_seq_one_letter_code
_entity_poly.pdbx_strand_id
1 'polypeptide(L)'
;MSTDEQAQQNILKQVEFYFSESNLLNDKFLFTTQNANDGWVPIQTISQFERMKKYRPIETIVNALRKSEELLEVSENGEMVRRKIPLPKNYNEIQLNINKRSIFVEKLPEEATLDDLLKFFTDIAAVNQVRMKKNKEKKFIGSCIVEFKNPQDAEKVLNGENKLKYGEVELDIISKTAYDESKAQKFGERRGNRGNKNKRRGRRDSKDESKEESKEEARKRDASPVREEKSEKERD
;
A
#
# COMPACT_ATOMS: atom_id res chain seq x y z
N MET A 1 1.38 3.58 38.66
CA MET A 1 2.47 3.15 37.76
C MET A 1 3.50 4.25 37.71
N SER A 2 4.78 3.90 37.84
CA SER A 2 5.88 4.85 37.63
C SER A 2 5.88 5.32 36.17
N THR A 3 6.35 6.54 35.91
CA THR A 3 6.52 7.08 34.55
C THR A 3 7.39 6.15 33.68
N ASP A 4 8.37 5.49 34.29
CA ASP A 4 9.27 4.55 33.60
C ASP A 4 8.57 3.24 33.22
N GLU A 5 7.73 2.70 34.10
CA GLU A 5 6.93 1.50 33.80
C GLU A 5 5.97 1.76 32.63
N GLN A 6 5.35 2.94 32.62
CA GLN A 6 4.46 3.34 31.53
C GLN A 6 5.22 3.47 30.21
N ALA A 7 6.43 4.04 30.23
CA ALA A 7 7.29 4.13 29.05
C ALA A 7 7.67 2.74 28.52
N GLN A 8 8.07 1.82 29.39
CA GLN A 8 8.41 0.45 29.02
C GLN A 8 7.23 -0.32 28.42
N GLN A 9 6.03 -0.18 29.00
CA GLN A 9 4.82 -0.77 28.41
C GLN A 9 4.49 -0.19 27.04
N ASN A 10 4.64 1.13 26.87
CA ASN A 10 4.39 1.78 25.58
C ASN A 10 5.39 1.33 24.52
N ILE A 11 6.67 1.16 24.89
CA ILE A 11 7.70 0.58 24.01
C ILE A 11 7.30 -0.84 23.60
N LEU A 12 7.01 -1.69 24.58
CA LEU A 12 6.68 -3.09 24.35
C LEU A 12 5.49 -3.23 23.40
N LYS A 13 4.37 -2.56 23.72
CA LYS A 13 3.17 -2.53 22.87
C LYS A 13 3.48 -2.06 21.46
N GLN A 14 4.31 -1.02 21.32
CA GLN A 14 4.61 -0.45 20.00
C GLN A 14 5.48 -1.38 19.15
N VAL A 15 6.46 -2.06 19.75
CA VAL A 15 7.32 -3.00 19.02
C VAL A 15 6.59 -4.32 18.74
N GLU A 16 5.80 -4.82 19.68
CA GLU A 16 4.92 -5.97 19.43
C GLU A 16 3.95 -5.70 18.29
N PHE A 17 3.40 -4.48 18.21
CA PHE A 17 2.60 -4.08 17.06
C PHE A 17 3.41 -4.12 15.75
N TYR A 18 4.67 -3.67 15.73
CA TYR A 18 5.49 -3.72 14.51
C TYR A 18 5.69 -5.14 13.99
N PHE A 19 5.89 -6.09 14.90
CA PHE A 19 6.07 -7.51 14.59
C PHE A 19 4.76 -8.31 14.55
N SER A 20 3.62 -7.68 14.83
CA SER A 20 2.30 -8.33 14.74
C SER A 20 2.01 -8.79 13.32
N GLU A 21 1.16 -9.81 13.16
CA GLU A 21 0.76 -10.32 11.85
C GLU A 21 0.12 -9.23 10.99
N SER A 22 -0.72 -8.40 11.63
CA SER A 22 -1.42 -7.25 11.08
C SER A 22 -0.49 -6.22 10.43
N ASN A 23 0.63 -5.91 11.09
CA ASN A 23 1.59 -4.93 10.56
C ASN A 23 2.62 -5.57 9.64
N LEU A 24 3.22 -6.67 10.07
CA LEU A 24 4.43 -7.23 9.47
C LEU A 24 4.22 -7.70 8.03
N LEU A 25 3.04 -8.24 7.68
CA LEU A 25 2.72 -8.59 6.28
C LEU A 25 2.56 -7.37 5.36
N ASN A 26 2.25 -6.22 5.93
CA ASN A 26 2.01 -4.98 5.19
C ASN A 26 3.23 -4.03 5.20
N ASP A 27 4.11 -4.16 6.19
CA ASP A 27 5.34 -3.39 6.31
C ASP A 27 6.46 -4.06 5.51
N LYS A 28 6.63 -3.61 4.27
CA LYS A 28 7.64 -4.15 3.35
C LYS A 28 9.05 -4.06 3.91
N PHE A 29 9.36 -3.04 4.69
CA PHE A 29 10.71 -2.84 5.21
C PHE A 29 11.00 -3.91 6.26
N LEU A 30 10.18 -3.98 7.31
CA LEU A 30 10.35 -4.97 8.37
C LEU A 30 10.25 -6.40 7.84
N PHE A 31 9.29 -6.68 6.96
CA PHE A 31 9.13 -7.99 6.35
C PHE A 31 10.37 -8.44 5.57
N THR A 32 10.96 -7.54 4.77
CA THR A 32 12.16 -7.87 4.00
C THR A 32 13.39 -8.00 4.90
N THR A 33 13.55 -7.11 5.88
CA THR A 33 14.69 -7.14 6.80
C THR A 33 14.72 -8.41 7.64
N GLN A 34 13.57 -8.84 8.20
CA GLN A 34 13.54 -10.08 8.97
C GLN A 34 13.83 -11.29 8.08
N ASN A 35 13.29 -11.34 6.85
CA ASN A 35 13.43 -12.49 5.96
C ASN A 35 14.87 -12.64 5.45
N ALA A 36 15.60 -11.53 5.35
CA ALA A 36 17.02 -11.54 4.98
C ALA A 36 17.94 -12.03 6.11
N ASN A 37 17.50 -11.93 7.37
CA ASN A 37 18.34 -12.13 8.56
C ASN A 37 17.76 -13.18 9.52
N ASP A 38 17.13 -14.24 9.02
CA ASP A 38 16.57 -15.33 9.83
C ASP A 38 15.65 -14.86 10.98
N GLY A 39 14.79 -13.89 10.67
CA GLY A 39 13.86 -13.27 11.60
C GLY A 39 14.43 -12.07 12.38
N TRP A 40 15.75 -11.90 12.41
CA TRP A 40 16.39 -10.87 13.22
C TRP A 40 16.36 -9.48 12.60
N VAL A 41 16.06 -8.49 13.43
CA VAL A 41 16.08 -7.07 13.06
C VAL A 41 16.91 -6.31 14.10
N PRO A 42 17.85 -5.44 13.69
CA PRO A 42 18.61 -4.64 14.64
C PRO A 42 17.70 -3.72 15.46
N ILE A 43 17.84 -3.73 16.79
CA ILE A 43 17.14 -2.82 17.69
C ILE A 43 17.52 -1.37 17.39
N GLN A 44 18.73 -1.14 16.90
CA GLN A 44 19.15 0.16 16.38
C GLN A 44 18.21 0.67 15.28
N THR A 45 17.82 -0.19 14.35
CA THR A 45 16.86 0.13 13.28
C THR A 45 15.48 0.48 13.87
N ILE A 46 15.00 -0.32 14.83
CA ILE A 46 13.73 -0.06 15.52
C ILE A 46 13.77 1.29 16.25
N SER A 47 14.90 1.64 16.87
CA SER A 47 15.10 2.89 17.60
C SER A 47 14.99 4.14 16.72
N GLN A 48 15.12 4.00 15.40
CA GLN A 48 15.04 5.07 14.41
C GLN A 48 13.61 5.29 13.90
N PHE A 49 12.66 4.40 14.21
CA PHE A 49 11.28 4.57 13.79
C PHE A 49 10.64 5.77 14.50
N GLU A 50 9.78 6.50 13.80
CA GLU A 50 9.26 7.79 14.26
C GLU A 50 8.66 7.74 15.67
N ARG A 51 7.89 6.68 15.98
CA ARG A 51 7.28 6.50 17.30
C ARG A 51 8.26 6.01 18.38
N MET A 52 9.43 5.52 17.99
CA MET A 52 10.45 4.96 18.87
C MET A 52 11.61 5.92 19.16
N LYS A 53 11.83 6.94 18.30
CA LYS A 53 12.92 7.92 18.44
C LYS A 53 13.00 8.59 19.81
N LYS A 54 11.84 8.81 20.44
CA LYS A 54 11.73 9.47 21.75
C LYS A 54 12.22 8.61 22.92
N TYR A 55 12.35 7.30 22.74
CA TYR A 55 12.83 6.40 23.79
C TYR A 55 14.34 6.29 23.68
N ARG A 56 15.02 6.99 24.60
CA ARG A 56 16.46 6.97 24.78
C ARG A 56 16.76 6.88 26.28
N PRO A 57 17.81 6.14 26.68
CA PRO A 57 18.80 5.49 25.82
C PRO A 57 18.29 4.13 25.25
N ILE A 58 19.04 3.49 24.34
CA ILE A 58 18.57 2.29 23.60
C ILE A 58 18.33 1.12 24.57
N GLU A 59 19.06 1.07 25.66
CA GLU A 59 18.94 0.09 26.74
C GLU A 59 17.51 0.07 27.32
N THR A 60 16.82 1.22 27.36
CA THR A 60 15.41 1.28 27.76
C THR A 60 14.52 0.46 26.83
N ILE A 61 14.82 0.48 25.53
CA ILE A 61 14.12 -0.34 24.53
C ILE A 61 14.44 -1.81 24.78
N VAL A 62 15.72 -2.18 24.88
CA VAL A 62 16.17 -3.57 25.13
C VAL A 62 15.51 -4.15 26.39
N ASN A 63 15.52 -3.41 27.48
CA ASN A 63 14.93 -3.82 28.76
C ASN A 63 13.41 -4.01 28.67
N ALA A 64 12.71 -3.13 27.93
CA ALA A 64 11.28 -3.29 27.68
C ALA A 64 10.99 -4.52 26.82
N LEU A 65 11.78 -4.77 25.78
CA LEU A 65 11.59 -5.91 24.88
C LEU A 65 11.82 -7.26 25.56
N ARG A 66 12.77 -7.34 26.50
CA ARG A 66 13.01 -8.55 27.31
C ARG A 66 11.82 -8.96 28.17
N LYS A 67 10.86 -8.05 28.41
CA LYS A 67 9.61 -8.34 29.11
C LYS A 67 8.54 -8.95 28.20
N SER A 68 8.78 -9.10 26.89
CA SER A 68 7.84 -9.78 25.99
C SER A 68 7.79 -11.27 26.28
N GLU A 69 6.66 -11.75 26.78
CA GLU A 69 6.49 -13.15 27.16
C GLU A 69 6.24 -14.05 25.94
N GLU A 70 5.41 -13.60 24.99
CA GLU A 70 4.86 -14.47 23.95
C GLU A 70 5.42 -14.19 22.55
N LEU A 71 5.64 -12.93 22.19
CA LEU A 71 5.86 -12.56 20.78
C LEU A 71 7.33 -12.35 20.42
N LEU A 72 8.10 -11.65 21.27
CA LEU A 72 9.43 -11.18 20.90
C LEU A 72 10.56 -11.89 21.66
N GLU A 73 11.67 -12.09 20.97
CA GLU A 73 12.94 -12.58 21.49
C GLU A 73 14.03 -11.54 21.20
N VAL A 74 14.88 -11.27 22.20
CA VAL A 74 16.02 -10.37 22.10
C VAL A 74 17.29 -11.21 22.13
N SER A 75 18.27 -10.90 21.29
CA SER A 75 19.57 -11.58 21.28
C SER A 75 20.30 -11.39 22.61
N GLU A 76 21.20 -12.32 22.95
CA GLU A 76 21.96 -12.28 24.21
C GLU A 76 22.71 -10.95 24.39
N ASN A 77 23.34 -10.47 23.32
CA ASN A 77 24.06 -9.20 23.29
C ASN A 77 23.13 -7.95 23.31
N GLY A 78 21.82 -8.12 23.21
CA GLY A 78 20.85 -7.03 23.27
C GLY A 78 20.78 -6.15 22.01
N GLU A 79 21.34 -6.58 20.89
CA GLU A 79 21.42 -5.78 19.66
C GLU A 79 20.30 -6.08 18.65
N MET A 80 19.74 -7.29 18.70
CA MET A 80 18.78 -7.78 17.71
C MET A 80 17.47 -8.20 18.39
N VAL A 81 16.36 -8.05 17.68
CA VAL A 81 15.04 -8.54 18.08
C VAL A 81 14.41 -9.34 16.95
N ARG A 82 13.72 -10.42 17.28
CA ARG A 82 12.91 -11.21 16.35
C ARG A 82 11.62 -11.68 16.99
N ARG A 83 10.73 -12.29 16.19
CA ARG A 83 9.60 -13.05 16.73
C ARG A 83 10.07 -14.40 17.27
N LYS A 84 9.59 -14.78 18.46
CA LYS A 84 9.72 -16.14 19.01
C LYS A 84 9.08 -17.17 18.09
N ILE A 85 7.86 -16.86 17.65
CA ILE A 85 7.09 -17.70 16.74
C ILE A 85 7.11 -17.04 15.36
N PRO A 86 7.78 -17.66 14.35
CA PRO A 86 7.82 -17.11 13.01
C PRO A 86 6.42 -17.04 12.41
N LEU A 87 6.23 -16.12 11.45
CA LEU A 87 4.99 -16.06 10.70
C LEU A 87 4.73 -17.40 9.98
N PRO A 88 3.49 -17.92 9.99
CA PRO A 88 3.13 -19.04 9.14
C PRO A 88 3.45 -18.71 7.68
N LYS A 89 4.02 -19.67 6.95
CA LYS A 89 4.40 -19.48 5.53
C LYS A 89 3.18 -19.27 4.62
N ASN A 90 1.98 -19.64 5.07
CA ASN A 90 0.75 -19.43 4.33
C ASN A 90 0.22 -17.99 4.49
N TYR A 91 0.95 -17.03 3.93
CA TYR A 91 0.59 -15.61 4.04
C TYR A 91 -0.80 -15.27 3.49
N ASN A 92 -1.28 -16.03 2.50
CA ASN A 92 -2.61 -15.86 1.93
C ASN A 92 -3.70 -16.13 2.97
N GLU A 93 -3.56 -17.20 3.76
CA GLU A 93 -4.52 -17.55 4.81
C GLU A 93 -4.53 -16.52 5.93
N ILE A 94 -3.35 -16.03 6.34
CA ILE A 94 -3.25 -14.94 7.32
C ILE A 94 -3.94 -13.68 6.79
N GLN A 95 -3.70 -13.32 5.52
CA GLN A 95 -4.34 -12.15 4.91
C GLN A 95 -5.86 -12.31 4.81
N LEU A 96 -6.36 -13.50 4.49
CA LEU A 96 -7.80 -13.79 4.49
C LEU A 96 -8.40 -13.64 5.89
N ASN A 97 -7.72 -14.14 6.93
CA ASN A 97 -8.18 -14.01 8.31
C ASN A 97 -8.16 -12.55 8.79
N ILE A 98 -7.13 -11.78 8.45
CA ILE A 98 -7.09 -10.33 8.70
C ILE A 98 -8.24 -9.63 7.96
N ASN A 99 -8.50 -9.97 6.70
CA ASN A 99 -9.57 -9.37 5.92
C ASN A 99 -10.96 -9.65 6.51
N LYS A 100 -11.21 -10.87 7.04
CA LYS A 100 -12.47 -11.22 7.71
C LYS A 100 -12.77 -10.34 8.93
N ARG A 101 -11.73 -9.92 9.66
CA ARG A 101 -11.85 -9.01 10.80
C ARG A 101 -11.57 -7.54 10.46
N SER A 102 -11.57 -7.20 9.17
CA SER A 102 -11.28 -5.83 8.72
C SER A 102 -12.42 -5.23 7.89
N ILE A 103 -12.63 -3.93 8.09
CA ILE A 103 -13.54 -3.11 7.29
C ILE A 103 -12.78 -1.99 6.59
N PHE A 104 -13.37 -1.50 5.50
CA PHE A 104 -12.96 -0.27 4.84
C PHE A 104 -14.04 0.79 5.06
N VAL A 105 -13.60 1.98 5.46
CA VAL A 105 -14.47 3.10 5.85
C VAL A 105 -14.13 4.31 4.99
N GLU A 106 -15.13 4.96 4.43
CA GLU A 106 -15.04 6.23 3.70
C GLU A 106 -15.95 7.31 4.33
N LYS A 107 -15.81 8.55 3.82
CA LYS A 107 -16.50 9.76 4.30
C LYS A 107 -16.09 10.18 5.71
N LEU A 108 -14.86 9.89 6.11
CA LEU A 108 -14.29 10.48 7.32
C LEU A 108 -13.86 11.93 7.04
N PRO A 109 -14.01 12.85 8.01
CA PRO A 109 -13.50 14.22 7.86
C PRO A 109 -11.98 14.22 7.64
N GLU A 110 -11.46 15.03 6.72
CA GLU A 110 -10.02 15.02 6.37
C GLU A 110 -9.12 15.53 7.51
N GLU A 111 -9.69 16.25 8.46
CA GLU A 111 -9.08 16.72 9.71
C GLU A 111 -8.98 15.65 10.80
N ALA A 112 -9.69 14.51 10.66
CA ALA A 112 -9.68 13.46 11.68
C ALA A 112 -8.25 12.91 11.87
N THR A 113 -7.83 12.79 13.14
CA THR A 113 -6.50 12.28 13.47
C THR A 113 -6.51 10.77 13.72
N LEU A 114 -5.33 10.15 13.68
CA LEU A 114 -5.22 8.72 13.99
C LEU A 114 -5.74 8.40 15.41
N ASP A 115 -5.46 9.28 16.37
CA ASP A 115 -5.84 9.06 17.77
C ASP A 115 -7.36 9.18 17.95
N ASP A 116 -8.00 10.12 17.27
CA ASP A 116 -9.46 10.25 17.27
C ASP A 116 -10.14 9.02 16.66
N LEU A 117 -9.63 8.56 15.51
CA LEU A 117 -10.16 7.37 14.85
C LEU A 117 -9.92 6.11 15.69
N LEU A 118 -8.74 5.96 16.29
CA LEU A 118 -8.45 4.85 17.20
C LEU A 118 -9.42 4.83 18.36
N LYS A 119 -9.65 5.98 19.01
CA LYS A 119 -10.62 6.10 20.11
C LYS A 119 -12.02 5.72 19.64
N PHE A 120 -12.49 6.34 18.57
CA PHE A 120 -13.83 6.10 18.01
C PHE A 120 -14.10 4.62 17.73
N PHE A 121 -13.20 3.93 17.03
CA PHE A 121 -13.40 2.51 16.72
C PHE A 121 -13.20 1.61 17.94
N THR A 122 -12.35 2.01 18.90
CA THR A 122 -12.17 1.26 20.16
C THR A 122 -13.42 1.33 21.05
N ASP A 123 -14.18 2.42 21.01
CA ASP A 123 -15.45 2.56 21.72
C ASP A 123 -16.54 1.61 21.17
N ILE A 124 -16.38 1.13 19.93
CA ILE A 124 -17.27 0.15 19.31
C ILE A 124 -16.86 -1.28 19.67
N ALA A 125 -15.57 -1.62 19.47
CA ALA A 125 -15.00 -2.92 19.77
C ALA A 125 -13.47 -2.85 19.84
N ALA A 126 -12.82 -3.88 20.38
CA ALA A 126 -11.36 -3.91 20.44
C ALA A 126 -10.74 -3.88 19.03
N VAL A 127 -9.78 -2.97 18.81
CA VAL A 127 -9.11 -2.74 17.52
C VAL A 127 -7.65 -3.18 17.57
N ASN A 128 -7.20 -3.90 16.54
CA ASN A 128 -5.78 -4.22 16.33
C ASN A 128 -5.04 -3.07 15.61
N GLN A 129 -5.67 -2.50 14.57
CA GLN A 129 -5.05 -1.46 13.75
C GLN A 129 -6.08 -0.54 13.09
N VAL A 130 -5.76 0.76 13.05
CA VAL A 130 -6.38 1.73 12.13
C VAL A 130 -5.33 2.19 11.13
N ARG A 131 -5.62 2.04 9.84
CA ARG A 131 -4.73 2.44 8.74
C ARG A 131 -5.40 3.51 7.89
N MET A 132 -5.04 4.76 8.18
CA MET A 132 -5.47 5.92 7.40
C MET A 132 -4.88 5.88 5.98
N LYS A 133 -5.72 6.07 4.97
CA LYS A 133 -5.29 6.24 3.59
C LYS A 133 -4.82 7.68 3.41
N LYS A 134 -3.72 7.83 2.67
CA LYS A 134 -3.11 9.14 2.43
C LYS A 134 -2.86 9.34 0.94
N ASN A 135 -2.91 10.59 0.51
CA ASN A 135 -2.50 10.97 -0.85
C ASN A 135 -0.96 11.00 -0.97
N LYS A 136 -0.45 11.42 -2.13
CA LYS A 136 0.99 11.54 -2.38
C LYS A 136 1.68 12.58 -1.48
N GLU A 137 0.95 13.57 -1.01
CA GLU A 137 1.40 14.61 -0.07
C GLU A 137 1.34 14.16 1.39
N LYS A 138 1.06 12.87 1.65
CA LYS A 138 0.91 12.29 3.00
C LYS A 138 -0.25 12.89 3.82
N LYS A 139 -1.20 13.58 3.16
CA LYS A 139 -2.44 14.08 3.79
C LYS A 139 -3.50 12.98 3.81
N PHE A 140 -4.29 12.93 4.87
CA PHE A 140 -5.44 12.03 4.98
C PHE A 140 -6.47 12.33 3.90
N ILE A 141 -7.16 11.30 3.40
CA ILE A 141 -8.14 11.43 2.30
C ILE A 141 -9.54 10.96 2.71
N GLY A 142 -9.87 11.03 4.00
CA GLY A 142 -11.20 10.67 4.49
C GLY A 142 -11.56 9.18 4.37
N SER A 143 -10.56 8.28 4.30
CA SER A 143 -10.79 6.84 4.28
C SER A 143 -9.74 6.05 5.05
N CYS A 144 -10.15 4.99 5.73
CA CYS A 144 -9.24 4.13 6.48
C CYS A 144 -9.64 2.65 6.37
N ILE A 145 -8.69 1.78 6.74
CA ILE A 145 -8.96 0.38 7.03
C ILE A 145 -8.93 0.22 8.54
N VAL A 146 -9.92 -0.45 9.10
CA VAL A 146 -9.97 -0.79 10.52
C VAL A 146 -9.93 -2.30 10.65
N GLU A 147 -8.97 -2.79 11.41
CA GLU A 147 -8.85 -4.20 11.77
C GLU A 147 -9.27 -4.38 13.22
N PHE A 148 -10.38 -5.08 13.45
CA PHE A 148 -10.85 -5.45 14.78
C PHE A 148 -10.09 -6.66 15.31
N LYS A 149 -10.15 -6.86 16.63
CA LYS A 149 -9.58 -8.03 17.30
C LYS A 149 -10.29 -9.32 16.85
N ASN A 150 -11.62 -9.28 16.73
CA ASN A 150 -12.44 -10.43 16.36
C ASN A 150 -13.21 -10.19 15.05
N PRO A 151 -13.40 -11.23 14.21
CA PRO A 151 -14.17 -11.11 12.98
C PRO A 151 -15.65 -10.77 13.23
N GLN A 152 -16.23 -11.24 14.33
CA GLN A 152 -17.62 -10.96 14.70
C GLN A 152 -17.88 -9.46 14.89
N ASP A 153 -16.89 -8.71 15.35
CA ASP A 153 -17.03 -7.27 15.57
C ASP A 153 -17.05 -6.53 14.22
N ALA A 154 -16.27 -6.98 13.24
CA ALA A 154 -16.35 -6.47 11.87
C ALA A 154 -17.72 -6.78 11.24
N GLU A 155 -18.23 -8.00 11.41
CA GLU A 155 -19.55 -8.41 10.91
C GLU A 155 -20.69 -7.59 11.52
N LYS A 156 -20.65 -7.33 12.83
CA LYS A 156 -21.64 -6.48 13.50
C LYS A 156 -21.67 -5.06 12.92
N VAL A 157 -20.50 -4.47 12.65
CA VAL A 157 -20.43 -3.12 12.06
C VAL A 157 -20.95 -3.13 10.62
N LEU A 158 -20.66 -4.18 9.85
CA LEU A 158 -21.12 -4.31 8.46
C LEU A 158 -22.63 -4.55 8.34
N ASN A 159 -23.20 -5.31 9.27
CA ASN A 159 -24.61 -5.72 9.25
C ASN A 159 -25.50 -4.87 10.16
N GLY A 160 -24.96 -3.81 10.77
CA GLY A 160 -25.70 -2.94 11.66
C GLY A 160 -26.87 -2.27 10.95
N GLU A 161 -28.04 -2.26 11.59
CA GLU A 161 -29.26 -1.65 11.03
C GLU A 161 -29.12 -0.13 10.86
N ASN A 162 -28.40 0.51 11.78
CA ASN A 162 -28.11 1.93 11.72
C ASN A 162 -26.75 2.18 11.08
N LYS A 163 -26.71 3.14 10.15
CA LYS A 163 -25.43 3.62 9.60
C LYS A 163 -24.58 4.24 10.71
N LEU A 164 -23.34 3.78 10.79
CA LEU A 164 -22.37 4.34 11.72
C LEU A 164 -22.09 5.80 11.38
N LYS A 165 -22.07 6.67 12.38
CA LYS A 165 -21.80 8.10 12.22
C LYS A 165 -20.53 8.50 12.95
N TYR A 166 -19.75 9.39 12.34
CA TYR A 166 -18.64 10.08 12.98
C TYR A 166 -19.02 11.55 13.12
N GLY A 167 -19.41 11.95 14.34
CA GLY A 167 -20.10 13.22 14.55
C GLY A 167 -21.44 13.22 13.81
N GLU A 168 -21.64 14.19 12.92
CA GLU A 168 -22.85 14.31 12.10
C GLU A 168 -22.75 13.55 10.76
N VAL A 169 -21.56 13.05 10.41
CA VAL A 169 -21.30 12.44 9.10
C VAL A 169 -21.61 10.95 9.11
N GLU A 170 -22.50 10.51 8.23
CA GLU A 170 -22.74 9.08 7.98
C GLU A 170 -21.59 8.47 7.18
N LEU A 171 -21.05 7.35 7.67
CA LEU A 171 -19.93 6.67 7.07
C LEU A 171 -20.38 5.64 6.04
N ASP A 172 -19.60 5.50 4.96
CA ASP A 172 -19.75 4.40 4.02
C ASP A 172 -18.80 3.28 4.44
N ILE A 173 -19.34 2.10 4.73
CA ILE A 173 -18.57 0.96 5.23
C ILE A 173 -18.80 -0.24 4.33
N ILE A 174 -17.70 -0.88 3.91
CA ILE A 174 -17.71 -2.15 3.19
C ILE A 174 -16.69 -3.11 3.80
N SER A 175 -16.84 -4.41 3.52
CA SER A 175 -15.83 -5.38 3.94
C SER A 175 -14.48 -5.10 3.29
N LYS A 176 -13.39 -5.45 3.97
CA LYS A 176 -12.05 -5.29 3.40
C LYS A 176 -11.87 -6.06 2.09
N THR A 177 -12.51 -7.22 1.98
CA THR A 177 -12.51 -8.05 0.77
C THR A 177 -13.20 -7.35 -0.39
N ALA A 178 -14.40 -6.80 -0.19
CA ALA A 178 -15.12 -6.06 -1.23
C ALA A 178 -14.33 -4.82 -1.70
N TYR A 179 -13.65 -4.14 -0.77
CA TYR A 179 -12.74 -3.04 -1.11
C TYR A 179 -11.60 -3.50 -2.04
N ASP A 180 -10.92 -4.61 -1.72
CA ASP A 180 -9.81 -5.11 -2.53
C ASP A 180 -10.26 -5.56 -3.92
N GLU A 181 -11.41 -6.22 -4.01
CA GLU A 181 -12.03 -6.62 -5.28
C GLU A 181 -12.35 -5.40 -6.15
N SER A 182 -13.01 -4.38 -5.58
CA SER A 182 -13.35 -3.14 -6.30
C SER A 182 -12.09 -2.42 -6.81
N LYS A 183 -11.00 -2.46 -6.03
CA LYS A 183 -9.71 -1.87 -6.40
C LYS A 183 -9.04 -2.67 -7.51
N ALA A 184 -9.08 -4.00 -7.45
CA ALA A 184 -8.53 -4.89 -8.46
C ALA A 184 -9.25 -4.72 -9.80
N GLN A 185 -10.59 -4.63 -9.78
CA GLN A 185 -11.41 -4.37 -10.96
C GLN A 185 -11.06 -3.03 -11.61
N LYS A 186 -11.04 -1.93 -10.83
CA LYS A 186 -10.65 -0.59 -11.33
C LYS A 186 -9.23 -0.58 -11.93
N PHE A 187 -8.31 -1.37 -11.35
CA PHE A 187 -6.96 -1.50 -11.89
C PHE A 187 -6.93 -2.30 -13.21
N GLY A 188 -7.68 -3.40 -13.27
CA GLY A 188 -7.84 -4.22 -14.48
C GLY A 188 -8.44 -3.44 -15.64
N GLU A 189 -9.50 -2.68 -15.38
CA GLU A 189 -10.14 -1.78 -16.37
C GLU A 189 -9.16 -0.74 -16.91
N ARG A 190 -8.39 -0.07 -16.03
CA ARG A 190 -7.36 0.89 -16.43
C ARG A 190 -6.29 0.25 -17.32
N ARG A 191 -5.88 -0.98 -17.02
CA ARG A 191 -4.88 -1.71 -17.81
C ARG A 191 -5.44 -2.17 -19.16
N GLY A 192 -6.66 -2.71 -19.19
CA GLY A 192 -7.37 -3.08 -20.41
C GLY A 192 -7.60 -1.87 -21.33
N ASN A 193 -7.98 -0.73 -20.75
CA ASN A 193 -8.22 0.50 -21.51
C ASN A 193 -6.91 1.11 -22.07
N ARG A 194 -5.79 1.02 -21.33
CA ARG A 194 -4.45 1.39 -21.84
C ARG A 194 -3.98 0.48 -22.98
N GLY A 195 -4.18 -0.83 -22.86
CA GLY A 195 -3.87 -1.79 -23.92
C GLY A 195 -4.68 -1.53 -25.19
N ASN A 196 -5.96 -1.19 -25.06
CA ASN A 196 -6.83 -0.87 -26.19
C ASN A 196 -6.47 0.49 -26.84
N LYS A 197 -6.03 1.48 -26.04
CA LYS A 197 -5.56 2.79 -26.54
C LYS A 197 -4.25 2.68 -27.34
N ASN A 198 -3.31 1.84 -26.92
CA ASN A 198 -2.10 1.55 -27.69
C ASN A 198 -2.40 0.78 -28.98
N LYS A 199 -3.32 -0.21 -28.96
CA LYS A 199 -3.75 -0.91 -30.18
C LYS A 199 -4.44 0.02 -31.19
N ARG A 200 -5.22 0.99 -30.71
CA ARG A 200 -5.87 2.00 -31.58
C ARG A 200 -4.90 3.05 -32.13
N ARG A 201 -3.82 3.40 -31.43
CA ARG A 201 -2.75 4.27 -31.94
C ARG A 201 -1.92 3.58 -33.03
N GLY A 202 -1.46 2.35 -32.78
CA GLY A 202 -0.73 1.58 -33.80
C GLY A 202 -1.53 1.33 -35.09
N ARG A 203 -2.86 1.17 -35.00
CA ARG A 203 -3.75 1.06 -36.18
C ARG A 203 -4.02 2.39 -36.90
N ARG A 204 -3.80 3.54 -36.26
CA ARG A 204 -3.93 4.86 -36.89
C ARG A 204 -2.66 5.23 -37.63
N ASP A 205 -1.49 5.01 -37.04
CA ASP A 205 -0.20 5.25 -37.70
C ASP A 205 -0.04 4.40 -38.97
N SER A 206 -0.42 3.11 -38.93
CA SER A 206 -0.40 2.23 -40.11
C SER A 206 -1.39 2.62 -41.22
N LYS A 207 -2.38 3.48 -40.92
CA LYS A 207 -3.41 3.90 -41.88
C LYS A 207 -3.10 5.27 -42.52
N ASP A 208 -2.22 6.05 -41.91
CA ASP A 208 -1.69 7.29 -42.52
C ASP A 208 -0.51 6.98 -43.47
N GLU A 209 0.39 6.04 -43.13
CA GLU A 209 1.48 5.64 -44.04
C GLU A 209 0.97 5.05 -45.37
N SER A 210 -0.09 4.23 -45.33
CA SER A 210 -0.70 3.66 -46.55
C SER A 210 -1.48 4.67 -47.41
N LYS A 211 -1.79 5.86 -46.87
CA LYS A 211 -2.43 6.96 -47.62
C LYS A 211 -1.43 7.93 -48.25
N GLU A 212 -0.20 8.00 -47.74
CA GLU A 212 0.87 8.80 -48.36
C GLU A 212 1.51 8.06 -49.54
N GLU A 213 1.80 6.76 -49.44
CA GLU A 213 2.34 5.97 -50.56
C GLU A 213 1.39 5.93 -51.77
N SER A 214 0.08 5.79 -51.53
CA SER A 214 -0.92 5.78 -52.61
C SER A 214 -1.13 7.14 -53.30
N LYS A 215 -0.71 8.25 -52.68
CA LYS A 215 -0.73 9.58 -53.30
C LYS A 215 0.54 9.90 -54.09
N GLU A 216 1.69 9.33 -53.70
CA GLU A 216 2.95 9.53 -54.42
C GLU A 216 3.00 8.72 -55.71
N GLU A 217 2.43 7.50 -55.72
CA GLU A 217 2.39 6.64 -56.92
C GLU A 217 1.43 7.16 -58.02
N ALA A 218 0.40 7.92 -57.63
CA ALA A 218 -0.53 8.54 -58.59
C ALA A 218 0.05 9.79 -59.27
N ARG A 219 1.06 10.45 -58.67
CA ARG A 219 1.68 11.66 -59.22
C ARG A 219 2.82 11.39 -60.21
N LYS A 220 3.37 10.18 -60.26
CA LYS A 220 4.49 9.82 -61.15
C LYS A 220 4.07 9.28 -62.53
N ARG A 221 2.77 9.22 -62.83
CA ARG A 221 2.25 8.67 -64.11
C ARG A 221 1.87 9.72 -65.15
N ASP A 222 2.08 11.02 -64.89
CA ASP A 222 1.61 12.11 -65.76
C ASP A 222 2.71 13.13 -66.14
N ALA A 223 3.89 12.62 -66.52
CA ALA A 223 4.91 13.42 -67.19
C ALA A 223 5.57 12.60 -68.29
N SER A 224 5.07 12.78 -69.52
CA SER A 224 5.64 12.20 -70.74
C SER A 224 6.96 12.91 -71.12
N PRO A 225 7.92 12.21 -71.76
CA PRO A 225 9.23 12.76 -72.06
C PRO A 225 9.20 13.64 -73.31
N VAL A 226 9.66 14.89 -73.19
CA VAL A 226 9.94 15.77 -74.33
C VAL A 226 11.40 15.62 -74.76
N ARG A 227 11.56 15.59 -76.08
CA ARG A 227 12.72 15.33 -76.92
C ARG A 227 13.57 16.60 -77.15
N GLU A 228 14.69 16.44 -77.86
CA GLU A 228 15.59 17.46 -78.47
C GLU A 228 16.79 17.93 -77.63
N GLU A 229 17.96 18.28 -78.18
CA GLU A 229 18.69 17.97 -79.42
C GLU A 229 20.15 18.48 -79.21
N LYS A 230 21.04 18.20 -80.16
CA LYS A 230 22.50 18.40 -80.16
C LYS A 230 23.02 19.85 -80.21
N SER A 231 24.25 20.06 -79.74
CA SER A 231 25.40 20.73 -80.42
C SER A 231 26.62 20.70 -79.46
N GLU A 232 27.73 20.01 -79.71
CA GLU A 232 28.85 20.15 -80.67
C GLU A 232 29.89 21.25 -80.34
N LYS A 233 31.17 20.81 -80.37
CA LYS A 233 32.47 21.49 -80.51
C LYS A 233 33.22 21.95 -79.23
N GLU A 234 34.55 21.91 -79.11
CA GLU A 234 35.71 21.22 -79.74
C GLU A 234 36.97 21.82 -79.05
N ARG A 235 38.15 21.16 -79.20
CA ARG A 235 39.56 21.58 -78.90
C ARG A 235 40.06 21.22 -77.48
N ASP A 236 41.21 20.61 -77.28
CA ASP A 236 42.37 20.24 -78.13
C ASP A 236 42.82 18.79 -77.84
#